data_AF-A0A1S7DUQ0-F1
#
_entry.id   AF-A0A1S7DUQ0-F1
#
_cell.length_a   1.000
_cell.length_b   1.000
_cell.length_c   1.000
_cell.angle_alpha   90.00
_cell.angle_beta   90.00
_cell.angle_gamma   90.00
#
_symmetry.space_group_name_H-M   'P 1'
#
loop_
_entity.id
_entity.type
_entity.pdbx_description
1 polymer ?
#
loop_
_entity_poly.entity_id
_entity_poly.type
_entity_poly.pdbx_seq_one_letter_code
_entity_poly.pdbx_strand_id
1 'polypeptide(L)'
;MVLSGFVLLFTTSQKIIAQDNIKLSKNNYDNKSEIHFKWRESAFTLEYAIDGDLEIERPISPDELPPNLFKEYQKLSKSYDYIDLEKVFKFNKKPSYEFYCYKGNEQKKYKLNEQK
;
A
#
# COMPACT_ATOMS: atom_id res chain seq x y z
N MET A 1 -21.11 0.09 -37.73
CA MET A 1 -20.37 -0.89 -36.89
C MET A 1 -19.47 -0.27 -35.81
N VAL A 2 -19.11 1.02 -35.88
CA VAL A 2 -18.20 1.64 -34.89
C VAL A 2 -18.89 1.97 -33.56
N LEU A 3 -20.14 2.42 -33.60
CA LEU A 3 -20.93 2.75 -32.39
C LEU A 3 -21.05 1.56 -31.42
N SER A 4 -21.29 0.36 -31.94
CA SER A 4 -21.45 -0.86 -31.15
C SER A 4 -20.18 -1.20 -30.36
N GLY A 5 -19.00 -0.92 -30.91
CA GLY A 5 -17.72 -1.12 -30.24
C GLY A 5 -17.52 -0.20 -29.04
N PHE A 6 -17.87 1.10 -29.18
CA PHE A 6 -17.81 2.05 -28.05
C PHE A 6 -18.80 1.68 -26.93
N VAL A 7 -20.02 1.28 -27.29
CA VAL A 7 -21.02 0.82 -26.31
C VAL A 7 -20.55 -0.44 -25.58
N LEU A 8 -20.02 -1.43 -26.31
CA LEU A 8 -19.45 -2.64 -25.71
C LEU A 8 -18.26 -2.33 -24.79
N LEU A 9 -17.34 -1.47 -25.21
CA LEU A 9 -16.20 -1.07 -24.40
C LEU A 9 -16.63 -0.37 -23.11
N PHE A 10 -17.54 0.61 -23.20
CA PHE A 10 -18.01 1.34 -22.04
C PHE A 10 -18.76 0.43 -21.05
N THR A 11 -19.70 -0.38 -21.54
CA THR A 11 -20.48 -1.31 -20.71
C THR A 11 -19.59 -2.37 -20.03
N THR A 12 -18.58 -2.86 -20.74
CA THR A 12 -17.63 -3.85 -20.20
C THR A 12 -16.73 -3.22 -19.15
N SER A 13 -16.19 -2.02 -19.37
CA SER A 13 -15.39 -1.30 -18.37
C SER A 13 -16.18 -1.03 -17.10
N GLN A 14 -17.43 -0.57 -17.21
CA GLN A 14 -18.29 -0.35 -16.03
C GLN A 14 -18.56 -1.65 -15.27
N LYS A 15 -18.75 -2.77 -15.99
CA LYS A 15 -18.94 -4.08 -15.39
C LYS A 15 -17.68 -4.56 -14.66
N ILE A 16 -16.50 -4.36 -15.24
CA ILE A 16 -15.22 -4.68 -14.60
C ILE A 16 -15.04 -3.86 -13.32
N ILE A 17 -15.26 -2.54 -13.36
CA ILE A 17 -15.11 -1.68 -12.17
C ILE A 17 -16.04 -2.16 -11.04
N ALA A 18 -17.30 -2.48 -11.36
CA ALA A 18 -18.28 -2.92 -10.38
C ALA A 18 -17.98 -4.33 -9.83
N GLN A 19 -17.56 -5.27 -10.67
CA GLN A 19 -17.28 -6.65 -10.26
C GLN A 19 -15.94 -6.79 -9.52
N ASP A 20 -14.91 -6.05 -9.94
CA ASP A 20 -13.56 -6.15 -9.40
C ASP A 20 -13.28 -5.17 -8.25
N ASN A 21 -14.32 -4.44 -7.80
CA ASN A 21 -14.27 -3.47 -6.70
C ASN A 21 -13.08 -2.49 -6.83
N ILE A 22 -12.82 -2.02 -8.05
CA ILE A 22 -11.74 -1.07 -8.31
C ILE A 22 -12.08 0.26 -7.65
N LYS A 23 -11.26 0.69 -6.69
CA LYS A 23 -11.38 2.00 -6.02
C LYS A 23 -10.11 2.80 -6.21
N LEU A 24 -10.25 4.02 -6.69
CA LEU A 24 -9.18 4.98 -6.84
C LEU A 24 -9.55 6.23 -6.04
N SER A 25 -8.66 6.65 -5.13
CA SER A 25 -8.78 7.95 -4.46
C SER A 25 -7.45 8.69 -4.56
N LYS A 26 -7.54 10.02 -4.58
CA LYS A 26 -6.38 10.90 -4.63
C LYS A 26 -6.51 11.92 -3.51
N ASN A 27 -5.48 12.00 -2.67
CA ASN A 27 -5.34 12.98 -1.61
C ASN A 27 -4.14 13.87 -1.93
N ASN A 28 -4.32 15.18 -1.78
CA ASN A 28 -3.22 16.13 -1.91
C ASN A 28 -3.00 16.81 -0.56
N TYR A 29 -1.76 16.83 -0.12
CA TYR A 29 -1.25 17.58 1.02
C TYR A 29 -0.27 18.65 0.48
N ASP A 30 0.08 19.64 1.30
CA ASP A 30 0.83 20.83 0.85
C ASP A 30 2.10 20.51 0.03
N ASN A 31 2.84 19.44 0.38
CA ASN A 31 4.07 19.04 -0.32
C ASN A 31 4.07 17.58 -0.82
N LYS A 32 2.95 16.85 -0.65
CA LYS A 32 2.87 15.41 -0.92
C LYS A 32 1.52 15.08 -1.54
N SER A 33 1.50 14.19 -2.51
CA SER A 33 0.27 13.64 -3.06
C SER A 33 0.26 12.13 -2.90
N GLU A 34 -0.91 11.59 -2.61
CA GLU A 34 -1.14 10.17 -2.40
C GLU A 34 -2.26 9.71 -3.33
N ILE A 35 -2.04 8.60 -4.02
CA ILE A 35 -3.05 7.91 -4.82
C ILE A 35 -3.24 6.54 -4.20
N HIS A 36 -4.42 6.30 -3.63
CA HIS A 36 -4.77 4.98 -3.13
C HIS A 36 -5.50 4.21 -4.22
N PHE A 37 -5.02 3.01 -4.50
CA PHE A 37 -5.58 2.09 -5.47
C PHE A 37 -5.94 0.78 -4.77
N LYS A 38 -7.21 0.41 -4.80
CA LYS A 38 -7.68 -0.91 -4.37
C LYS A 38 -8.22 -1.66 -5.58
N TRP A 39 -7.77 -2.90 -5.76
CA TRP A 39 -8.24 -3.80 -6.79
C TRP A 39 -8.36 -5.20 -6.22
N ARG A 40 -9.59 -5.75 -6.25
CA ARG A 40 -9.92 -7.03 -5.60
C ARG A 40 -9.46 -7.01 -4.14
N GLU A 41 -8.67 -8.00 -3.71
CA GLU A 41 -8.12 -8.10 -2.35
C GLU A 41 -6.78 -7.36 -2.18
N SER A 42 -6.30 -6.66 -3.20
CA SER A 42 -5.02 -5.94 -3.16
C SER A 42 -5.23 -4.44 -2.98
N ALA A 43 -4.40 -3.84 -2.14
CA ALA A 43 -4.35 -2.40 -1.92
C ALA A 43 -2.93 -1.90 -2.17
N PHE A 44 -2.82 -0.71 -2.74
CA PHE A 44 -1.57 -0.02 -2.99
C PHE A 44 -1.76 1.46 -2.75
N THR A 45 -0.74 2.12 -2.22
CA THR A 45 -0.67 3.58 -2.12
C THR A 45 0.53 4.03 -2.93
N LEU A 46 0.30 4.93 -3.87
CA LEU A 46 1.37 5.62 -4.60
C LEU A 46 1.54 6.99 -3.97
N GLU A 47 2.69 7.23 -3.39
CA GLU A 47 3.06 8.50 -2.79
C GLU A 47 4.09 9.21 -3.67
N TYR A 48 3.87 10.49 -3.92
CA TYR A 48 4.84 11.31 -4.65
C TYR A 48 4.92 12.71 -4.04
N ALA A 49 6.14 13.20 -3.89
CA ALA A 49 6.44 14.54 -3.42
C ALA A 49 7.04 15.40 -4.54
N ILE A 50 6.84 16.72 -4.46
CA ILE A 50 7.29 17.69 -5.47
C ILE A 50 8.82 17.71 -5.57
N ASP A 51 9.53 17.37 -4.49
CA ASP A 51 10.98 17.27 -4.39
C ASP A 51 11.58 15.95 -4.93
N GLY A 52 10.74 15.06 -5.49
CA GLY A 52 11.18 13.92 -6.29
C GLY A 52 11.20 12.57 -5.58
N ASP A 53 10.74 12.49 -4.33
CA ASP A 53 10.52 11.19 -3.68
C ASP A 53 9.23 10.53 -4.22
N LEU A 54 9.40 9.39 -4.91
CA LEU A 54 8.32 8.52 -5.39
C LEU A 54 8.37 7.18 -4.65
N GLU A 55 7.28 6.86 -3.98
CA GLU A 55 7.15 5.65 -3.16
C GLU A 55 5.88 4.89 -3.53
N ILE A 56 5.99 3.58 -3.66
CA ILE A 56 4.85 2.67 -3.78
C ILE A 56 4.79 1.86 -2.51
N GLU A 57 3.67 1.94 -1.80
CA GLU A 57 3.44 1.22 -0.57
C GLU A 57 2.38 0.15 -0.81
N ARG A 58 2.64 -1.03 -0.27
CA ARG A 58 1.73 -2.17 -0.33
C ARG A 58 1.54 -2.72 1.07
N PRO A 59 0.31 -2.79 1.60
CA PRO A 59 0.02 -3.54 2.82
C PRO A 59 0.40 -5.01 2.63
N ILE A 60 1.04 -5.58 3.64
CA ILE A 60 1.49 -6.97 3.63
C ILE A 60 1.02 -7.71 4.87
N SER A 61 0.85 -9.01 4.77
CA SER A 61 0.63 -9.86 5.93
C SER A 61 1.97 -10.27 6.59
N PRO A 62 1.97 -10.63 7.88
CA PRO A 62 3.21 -11.01 8.58
C PRO A 62 3.95 -12.20 7.95
N ASP A 63 3.26 -13.11 7.27
CA ASP A 63 3.84 -14.25 6.55
C ASP A 63 4.62 -13.85 5.28
N GLU A 64 4.43 -12.63 4.78
CA GLU A 64 5.21 -12.08 3.67
C GLU A 64 6.52 -11.42 4.13
N LEU A 65 6.77 -11.32 5.43
CA LEU A 65 7.98 -10.71 5.97
C LEU A 65 9.20 -11.62 5.77
N PRO A 66 10.37 -11.05 5.42
CA PRO A 66 11.65 -11.74 5.49
C PRO A 66 11.92 -12.30 6.91
N PRO A 67 12.65 -13.42 7.06
CA PRO A 67 12.82 -14.10 8.35
C PRO A 67 13.40 -13.24 9.50
N ASN A 68 14.27 -12.29 9.18
CA ASN A 68 14.81 -11.34 10.15
C ASN A 68 13.74 -10.34 10.64
N LEU A 69 12.93 -9.81 9.72
CA LEU A 69 11.86 -8.87 10.03
C LEU A 69 10.68 -9.56 10.71
N PHE A 70 10.40 -10.83 10.38
CA PHE A 70 9.40 -11.62 11.07
C PHE A 70 9.75 -11.84 12.56
N LYS A 71 11.03 -12.02 12.89
CA LYS A 71 11.46 -12.09 14.30
C LYS A 71 11.23 -10.77 15.03
N GLU A 72 11.46 -9.63 14.37
CA GLU A 72 11.17 -8.32 14.96
C GLU A 72 9.66 -8.11 15.13
N TYR A 73 8.86 -8.51 14.14
CA TYR A 73 7.40 -8.54 14.23
C TYR A 73 6.94 -9.30 15.49
N GLN A 74 7.43 -10.53 15.69
CA GLN A 74 7.08 -11.36 16.85
C GLN A 74 7.48 -10.75 18.20
N LYS A 75 8.52 -9.91 18.25
CA LYS A 75 8.89 -9.19 19.47
C LYS A 75 7.91 -8.04 19.72
N LEU A 76 7.61 -7.27 18.68
CA LEU A 76 6.70 -6.12 18.75
C LEU A 76 5.26 -6.57 19.06
N SER A 77 4.79 -7.67 18.47
CA SER A 77 3.45 -8.20 18.67
C SER A 77 3.14 -8.63 20.11
N LYS A 78 4.16 -8.74 20.98
CA LYS A 78 3.97 -8.99 22.42
C LYS A 78 3.68 -7.71 23.21
N SER A 79 4.05 -6.56 22.67
CA SER A 79 4.01 -5.26 23.38
C SER A 79 2.89 -4.35 22.89
N TYR A 80 2.37 -4.61 21.69
CA TYR A 80 1.37 -3.84 20.97
C TYR A 80 0.12 -4.69 20.69
N ASP A 81 -1.03 -4.04 20.66
CA ASP A 81 -2.33 -4.70 20.48
C ASP A 81 -2.56 -5.08 19.01
N TYR A 82 -2.09 -4.21 18.11
CA TYR A 82 -2.26 -4.34 16.66
C TYR A 82 -1.06 -3.77 15.92
N ILE A 83 -0.70 -4.37 14.78
CA ILE A 83 0.42 -3.94 13.95
C ILE A 83 0.00 -4.02 12.48
N ASP A 84 -0.02 -2.87 11.80
CA ASP A 84 -0.11 -2.79 10.34
C ASP A 84 1.29 -2.83 9.73
N LEU A 85 1.42 -3.54 8.61
CA LEU A 85 2.69 -3.74 7.92
C LEU A 85 2.57 -3.26 6.48
N GLU A 86 3.56 -2.49 6.04
CA GLU A 86 3.66 -2.02 4.67
C GLU A 86 5.04 -2.31 4.09
N LYS A 87 5.07 -2.76 2.84
CA LYS A 87 6.28 -2.85 2.04
C LYS A 87 6.35 -1.63 1.12
N VAL A 88 7.40 -0.85 1.29
CA VAL A 88 7.63 0.42 0.60
C VAL A 88 8.72 0.24 -0.44
N PHE A 89 8.37 0.51 -1.70
CA PHE A 89 9.25 0.48 -2.84
C PHE A 89 9.57 1.92 -3.24
N LYS A 90 10.84 2.31 -3.23
CA LYS A 90 11.29 3.62 -3.70
C LYS A 90 12.09 3.48 -4.98
N PHE A 91 12.03 4.48 -5.84
CA PHE A 91 12.81 4.50 -7.07
C PHE A 91 14.32 4.40 -6.79
N ASN A 92 15.00 3.46 -7.47
CA ASN A 92 16.44 3.21 -7.36
C ASN A 92 16.97 2.92 -5.93
N LYS A 93 16.12 2.46 -5.01
CA LYS A 93 16.51 2.06 -3.64
C LYS A 93 15.97 0.67 -3.34
N LYS A 94 16.53 0.01 -2.33
CA LYS A 94 15.99 -1.28 -1.86
C LYS A 94 14.62 -1.08 -1.20
N PRO A 95 13.72 -2.08 -1.27
CA PRO A 95 12.48 -2.05 -0.52
C PRO A 95 12.74 -1.90 0.98
N SER A 96 11.94 -1.08 1.63
CA SER A 96 11.87 -0.97 3.09
C SER A 96 10.54 -1.49 3.59
N TYR A 97 10.45 -1.77 4.87
CA TYR A 97 9.26 -2.24 5.55
C TYR A 97 8.90 -1.28 6.67
N GLU A 98 7.63 -0.94 6.77
CA GLU A 98 7.11 -0.02 7.77
C GLU A 98 6.13 -0.75 8.67
N PHE A 99 6.33 -0.58 9.97
CA PHE A 99 5.57 -1.23 11.03
C PHE A 99 4.85 -0.13 11.79
N TYR A 100 3.53 -0.11 11.67
CA TYR A 100 2.65 0.80 12.39
C TYR A 100 2.08 0.06 13.58
N CYS A 101 2.70 0.28 14.74
CA CYS A 101 2.37 -0.43 15.97
C CYS A 101 1.41 0.40 16.83
N TYR A 102 0.30 -0.21 17.23
CA TYR A 102 -0.77 0.43 18.00
C TYR A 102 -0.87 -0.17 19.39
N LYS A 103 -0.95 0.69 20.41
CA LYS A 103 -1.21 0.31 21.80
C LYS A 103 -2.20 1.27 22.43
N GLY A 104 -3.44 0.84 22.65
CA GLY A 104 -4.53 1.74 22.99
C GLY A 104 -4.65 2.88 21.96
N ASN A 105 -4.48 4.13 22.41
CA ASN A 105 -4.54 5.33 21.57
C ASN A 105 -3.16 5.80 21.07
N GLU A 106 -2.08 5.09 21.40
CA GLU A 106 -0.73 5.44 20.95
C GLU A 106 -0.36 4.69 19.67
N GLN A 107 0.20 5.41 18.69
CA GLN A 107 0.78 4.85 17.48
C GLN A 107 2.29 5.10 17.45
N LYS A 108 3.07 4.07 17.14
CA LYS A 108 4.52 4.18 16.89
C LYS A 108 4.88 3.54 15.56
N LYS A 109 5.66 4.26 14.75
CA LYS A 109 6.14 3.83 13.43
C LYS A 109 7.59 3.37 13.52
N TYR A 110 7.90 2.19 12.97
CA TYR A 110 9.27 1.70 12.79
C TYR A 110 9.54 1.46 11.31
N LYS A 111 10.66 2.00 10.80
CA LYS A 111 11.12 1.75 9.42
C LYS A 111 12.32 0.81 9.45
N LEU A 112 12.18 -0.35 8.83
CA LEU A 112 13.16 -1.43 8.83
C LEU A 112 13.54 -1.79 7.39
N ASN A 113 14.80 -2.14 7.18
CA ASN A 113 15.31 -2.59 5.89
C ASN A 113 15.70 -4.07 5.97
N GLU A 114 15.59 -4.79 4.87
CA GLU A 114 16.09 -6.15 4.77
C GLU A 114 17.63 -6.14 4.85
N GLN A 115 18.17 -6.72 5.92
CA GLN A 115 19.60 -7.00 6.04
C GLN A 115 19.94 -8.23 5.19
N LYS A 116 21.04 -8.16 4.42
CA LYS A 116 21.58 -9.28 3.63
C LYS A 116 22.18 -10.35 4.53
#